data_AF-A0A355SBI8-F1
#
_entry.id   AF-A0A355SBI8-F1
#
_cell.length_a   1.000
_cell.length_b   1.000
_cell.length_c   1.000
_cell.angle_alpha   90.00
_cell.angle_beta   90.00
_cell.angle_gamma   90.00
#
_symmetry.space_group_name_H-M   'P 1'
#
loop_
_entity.id
_entity.type
_entity.pdbx_description
1 polymer ?
#
loop_
_entity_poly.entity_id
_entity_poly.type
_entity_poly.pdbx_seq_one_letter_code
_entity_poly.pdbx_strand_id
1 'polypeptide(L)' 'MDLTIPGGTGGTEALKRITAINPEVKAIITSGYPNDPVITDYKKYGFKGAIVKPFNASELSIILHNVMNRQ' A
#
# COMPACT_ATOMS: atom_id res chain seq x y z
N MET A 1 0.98 0.10 -4.43
CA MET A 1 2.31 -0.49 -4.59
C MET A 1 2.17 -1.99 -4.45
N ASP A 2 2.83 -2.76 -5.30
CA ASP A 2 2.87 -4.21 -5.16
C ASP A 2 3.76 -4.59 -3.97
N LEU A 3 3.35 -5.58 -3.20
CA LEU A 3 4.13 -6.06 -2.06
C LEU A 3 5.40 -6.77 -2.54
N THR A 4 5.25 -7.66 -3.52
CA THR A 4 6.33 -8.50 -4.03
C THR A 4 6.60 -8.15 -5.49
N ILE A 5 7.84 -7.75 -5.79
CA ILE A 5 8.32 -7.52 -7.16
C ILE A 5 9.51 -8.46 -7.38
N PRO A 6 9.36 -9.57 -8.12
CA PRO A 6 10.47 -10.47 -8.42
C PRO A 6 11.63 -9.71 -9.09
N GLY A 7 12.85 -9.87 -8.56
CA GLY A 7 14.04 -9.18 -9.07
C GLY A 7 14.09 -7.66 -8.83
N GLY A 8 13.15 -7.10 -8.08
CA GLY A 8 13.04 -5.68 -7.82
C GLY A 8 12.90 -5.32 -6.34
N THR A 9 12.71 -4.04 -6.07
CA THR A 9 12.46 -3.53 -4.71
C THR A 9 10.98 -3.71 -4.36
N GLY A 10 10.68 -4.54 -3.36
CA GLY A 10 9.32 -4.73 -2.86
C GLY A 10 8.70 -3.47 -2.25
N GLY A 11 7.38 -3.47 -2.06
CA GLY A 11 6.62 -2.28 -1.68
C GLY A 11 7.06 -1.63 -0.37
N THR A 12 7.49 -2.41 0.63
CA THR A 12 7.92 -1.91 1.94
C THR A 12 9.22 -1.12 1.87
N GLU A 13 10.22 -1.65 1.17
CA GLU A 13 11.52 -0.97 0.98
C GLU A 13 11.37 0.24 0.06
N ALA A 14 10.54 0.13 -0.98
CA ALA A 14 10.25 1.26 -1.85
C ALA A 14 9.57 2.40 -1.07
N LEU A 15 8.60 2.09 -0.20
CA LEU A 15 7.98 3.10 0.65
C LEU A 15 9.00 3.80 1.55
N LYS A 16 9.90 3.06 2.22
CA LYS A 16 10.95 3.67 3.06
C LYS A 16 11.78 4.71 2.30
N ARG A 17 12.19 4.38 1.08
CA ARG A 17 12.98 5.29 0.22
C ARG A 17 12.17 6.51 -0.22
N ILE A 18 10.90 6.31 -0.59
CA ILE A 18 10.03 7.42 -1.00
C ILE A 18 9.72 8.33 0.18
N THR A 19 9.44 7.77 1.37
CA THR A 19 9.18 8.56 2.58
C THR A 19 10.39 9.39 3.01
N ALA A 20 11.62 8.89 2.80
CA ALA A 20 12.82 9.67 3.06
C ALA A 20 12.97 10.91 2.16
N ILE A 21 12.34 10.91 0.99
CA ILE A 21 12.31 12.04 0.04
C ILE A 21 11.08 12.93 0.30
N ASN A 22 9.92 12.31 0.48
CA ASN A 22 8.64 12.98 0.73
C ASN A 22 7.92 12.32 1.92
N PRO A 23 8.03 12.92 3.13
CA PRO A 23 7.38 12.39 4.34
C PRO A 23 5.84 12.36 4.26
N GLU A 24 5.23 13.18 3.40
CA GLU A 24 3.77 13.27 3.27
C GLU A 24 3.19 12.27 2.26
N VAL A 25 4.02 11.43 1.64
CA VAL A 25 3.57 10.46 0.65
C VAL A 25 2.45 9.56 1.20
N LYS A 26 1.37 9.43 0.44
CA LYS A 26 0.28 8.51 0.71
C LYS A 26 0.44 7.26 -0.16
N ALA A 27 0.76 6.13 0.46
CA ALA A 27 0.92 4.86 -0.24
C ALA A 27 -0.15 3.84 0.17
N ILE A 28 -0.67 3.11 -0.83
CA ILE A 28 -1.57 1.96 -0.63
C ILE A 28 -0.80 0.70 -1.03
N ILE A 29 -0.78 -0.32 -0.18
CA ILE A 29 -0.15 -1.63 -0.49
C ILE A 29 -1.16 -2.59 -1.10
N THR A 30 -0.70 -3.48 -1.99
CA THR A 30 -1.53 -4.56 -2.53
C THR A 30 -0.77 -5.88 -2.65
N SER A 31 -1.47 -6.99 -2.44
CA SER A 31 -0.92 -8.36 -2.48
C SER A 31 -2.03 -9.36 -2.82
N GLY A 32 -1.67 -10.51 -3.40
CA GLY A 32 -2.56 -11.67 -3.55
C GLY A 32 -2.69 -12.52 -2.28
N TYR A 33 -1.94 -12.20 -1.22
CA TYR A 33 -1.94 -12.92 0.04
C TYR A 33 -2.62 -12.07 1.13
N PRO A 34 -3.91 -12.31 1.45
CA PRO A 34 -4.65 -11.47 2.40
C PRO A 34 -4.12 -11.57 3.84
N ASN A 35 -3.49 -12.69 4.19
CA ASN A 35 -2.95 -12.94 5.53
C ASN A 35 -1.50 -12.48 5.68
N ASP A 36 -0.93 -11.83 4.66
CA ASP A 36 0.41 -11.27 4.78
C ASP A 36 0.42 -10.18 5.88
N PRO A 37 1.36 -10.20 6.83
CA PRO A 37 1.43 -9.21 7.90
C PRO A 37 1.46 -7.77 7.40
N VAL A 38 2.03 -7.50 6.21
CA VAL A 38 2.05 -6.15 5.63
C VAL A 38 0.66 -5.71 5.16
N ILE A 39 -0.20 -6.65 4.77
CA ILE A 39 -1.61 -6.37 4.44
C ILE A 39 -2.42 -6.19 5.71
N THR A 40 -2.32 -7.11 6.68
CA THR A 40 -3.14 -7.08 7.89
C THR A 40 -2.78 -5.93 8.83
N ASP A 41 -1.50 -5.55 8.88
CA ASP A 41 -0.97 -4.49 9.75
C ASP A 41 -0.38 -3.30 8.95
N TYR A 42 -0.91 -2.99 7.77
CA TYR A 42 -0.35 -2.01 6.82
C TYR A 42 0.06 -0.65 7.43
N LYS A 43 -0.65 -0.18 8.47
CA LYS A 43 -0.33 1.05 9.19
C LYS A 43 1.02 0.99 9.91
N LYS A 44 1.40 -0.16 10.47
CA LYS A 44 2.70 -0.36 11.15
C LYS A 44 3.87 -0.22 10.17
N TYR A 45 3.63 -0.50 8.89
CA TYR A 45 4.62 -0.40 7.82
C TYR A 45 4.61 0.97 7.11
N GLY A 46 3.77 1.92 7.57
CA GLY A 46 3.71 3.28 7.03
C GLY A 46 2.71 3.48 5.88
N PHE A 47 2.04 2.42 5.40
CA PHE A 47 1.02 2.56 4.37
C PHE A 47 -0.25 3.22 4.92
N LYS A 48 -0.96 3.93 4.06
CA LYS A 48 -2.22 4.63 4.36
C LYS A 48 -3.46 3.81 4.00
N GLY A 49 -3.30 2.73 3.25
CA GLY A 49 -4.34 1.75 2.95
C GLY A 49 -3.75 0.42 2.45
N ALA A 50 -4.57 -0.62 2.44
CA ALA A 50 -4.25 -1.92 1.85
C ALA A 50 -5.43 -2.46 1.03
N ILE A 51 -5.16 -3.10 -0.10
CA ILE A 51 -6.17 -3.74 -0.96
C ILE A 51 -5.66 -5.11 -1.44
N VAL A 52 -6.48 -6.15 -1.30
CA VAL A 52 -6.12 -7.52 -1.68
C VAL A 52 -6.45 -7.77 -3.15
N LYS A 53 -5.58 -8.50 -3.86
CA LYS A 53 -5.83 -8.95 -5.25
C LYS A 53 -6.61 -10.27 -5.25
N PRO A 54 -7.50 -10.50 -6.24
CA PRO A 54 -7.93 -9.53 -7.25
C PRO A 54 -8.88 -8.49 -6.64
N PHE A 55 -8.87 -7.27 -7.20
CA PHE A 55 -9.82 -6.21 -6.86
C PHE A 55 -10.35 -5.56 -8.14
N ASN A 56 -11.54 -4.97 -8.06
CA ASN A 56 -12.15 -4.23 -9.15
C ASN A 56 -11.96 -2.71 -9.00
N ALA A 57 -12.40 -1.96 -10.02
CA ALA A 57 -12.26 -0.50 -10.05
C ALA A 57 -13.03 0.21 -8.92
N SER A 58 -14.18 -0.31 -8.50
CA SER A 58 -14.98 0.25 -7.40
C SER A 58 -14.26 0.11 -6.06
N GLU A 59 -13.67 -1.05 -5.78
CA GLU A 59 -12.86 -1.27 -4.58
C GLU A 59 -11.63 -0.36 -4.54
N LEU A 60 -10.95 -0.20 -5.69
CA LEU A 60 -9.84 0.75 -5.82
C LEU A 60 -10.29 2.21 -5.59
N SER A 61 -11.44 2.60 -6.15
CA SER A 61 -12.00 3.94 -5.99
C SER A 61 -12.28 4.26 -4.52
N ILE A 62 -12.92 3.33 -3.79
CA ILE A 62 -13.23 3.49 -2.36
C ILE A 62 -11.95 3.72 -1.55
N ILE A 63 -10.90 2.91 -1.77
CA ILE A 63 -9.67 3.06 -0.99
C ILE A 63 -8.90 4.34 -1.35
N LEU A 64 -8.91 4.74 -2.62
CA LEU A 64 -8.32 6.01 -3.06
C LEU A 64 -9.03 7.19 -2.39
N HIS A 65 -10.37 7.24 -2.44
CA HIS A 65 -11.13 8.28 -1.76
C HIS A 65 -10.84 8.33 -0.25
N ASN A 66 -10.80 7.16 0.41
CA ASN A 66 -10.49 7.07 1.83
C ASN A 66 -9.10 7.60 2.18
N VAL A 67 -8.09 7.37 1.33
CA VAL A 67 -6.73 7.84 1.59
C VAL A 67 -6.55 9.31 1.24
N MET A 68 -7.19 9.77 0.17
CA MET A 68 -7.05 11.16 -0.30
C MET A 68 -7.80 12.15 0.60
N ASN A 69 -8.99 11.78 1.09
CA ASN A 69 -9.91 12.70 1.78
C ASN A 69 -9.82 12.68 3.31
N ARG A 70 -8.97 11.83 3.90
CA ARG A 70 -8.69 11.91 5.34
C ARG A 70 -7.84 13.15 5.63
N GLN A 71 -8.41 14.07 6.40
CA GLN A 71 -7.70 15.15 7.11
C GLN A 71 -7.04 14.59 8.36
#